data_AF-A0A1E4F9C3-F1
#
_entry.id   AF-A0A1E4F9C3-F1
#
_cell.length_a   1.000
_cell.length_b   1.000
_cell.length_c   1.000
_cell.angle_alpha   90.00
_cell.angle_beta   90.00
_cell.angle_gamma   90.00
#
_symmetry.space_group_name_H-M   'P 1'
#
loop_
_entity.id
_entity.type
_entity.pdbx_description
1 polymer ?
#
loop_
_entity_poly.entity_id
_entity_poly.type
_entity_poly.pdbx_seq_one_letter_code
_entity_poly.pdbx_strand_id
1 'polypeptide(L)'
;MRSFLFQAANSESTPMVVFLEPWGHQVLLERGDSLSLRLDSETEGEADVLFAEGSLTVFAWSGCRLRFEVNGVPQVDYPPCP
;
A
#
# COMPACT_ATOMS: atom_id res chain seq x y z
N MET A 1 7.40 18.07 3.52
CA MET A 1 6.55 16.89 3.75
C MET A 1 5.67 16.67 2.52
N ARG A 2 5.91 15.58 1.79
CA ARG A 2 5.05 15.10 0.71
C ARG A 2 4.29 13.87 1.18
N SER A 3 3.06 13.73 0.71
CA SER A 3 2.23 12.57 1.00
C SER A 3 1.75 11.97 -0.31
N PHE A 4 1.94 10.67 -0.48
CA PHE A 4 1.36 9.88 -1.55
C PHE A 4 0.19 9.09 -0.98
N LEU A 5 -0.95 9.16 -1.65
CA LEU A 5 -2.16 8.44 -1.30
C LEU A 5 -2.49 7.46 -2.42
N PHE A 6 -2.74 6.22 -2.04
CA PHE A 6 -3.14 5.18 -2.97
C PHE A 6 -4.35 4.44 -2.42
N GLN A 7 -5.29 4.15 -3.31
CA GLN A 7 -6.50 3.42 -2.98
C GLN A 7 -6.68 2.28 -3.96
N ALA A 8 -7.02 1.11 -3.43
CA ALA A 8 -7.41 -0.04 -4.21
C ALA A 8 -8.70 -0.63 -3.62
N ALA A 9 -9.52 -1.21 -4.48
CA ALA A 9 -10.68 -1.99 -4.07
C ALA A 9 -10.79 -3.20 -4.98
N ASN A 10 -11.17 -4.35 -4.42
CA ASN A 10 -11.38 -5.54 -5.21
C ASN A 10 -12.88 -5.74 -5.47
N SER A 11 -13.32 -5.52 -6.71
CA SER A 11 -14.69 -5.84 -7.15
C SER A 11 -14.82 -7.23 -7.77
N GLU A 12 -13.70 -7.89 -8.05
CA GLU A 12 -13.64 -9.16 -8.75
C GLU A 12 -13.97 -10.34 -7.82
N SER A 13 -14.36 -11.45 -8.42
CA SER A 13 -14.61 -12.71 -7.69
C SER A 13 -13.34 -13.42 -7.23
N THR A 14 -12.20 -13.10 -7.85
CA THR A 14 -10.89 -13.63 -7.47
C THR A 14 -10.22 -12.66 -6.49
N PRO A 15 -9.61 -13.14 -5.39
CA PRO A 15 -8.87 -12.28 -4.47
C PRO A 15 -7.71 -11.56 -5.17
N MET A 16 -7.43 -10.33 -4.72
CA MET A 16 -6.27 -9.55 -5.18
C MET A 16 -5.24 -9.50 -4.06
N VAL A 17 -3.97 -9.73 -4.40
CA VAL A 17 -2.86 -9.59 -3.43
C VAL A 17 -2.17 -8.24 -3.63
N VAL A 18 -2.07 -7.46 -2.55
CA VAL A 18 -1.28 -6.22 -2.52
C VAL A 18 0.02 -6.45 -1.76
N PHE A 19 1.15 -6.26 -2.43
CA PHE A 19 2.49 -6.30 -1.85
C PHE A 19 2.92 -4.89 -1.46
N LEU A 20 3.39 -4.71 -0.23
CA LEU A 20 3.91 -3.44 0.30
C LEU A 20 5.41 -3.59 0.55
N GLU A 21 6.19 -3.05 -0.39
CA GLU A 21 7.64 -3.14 -0.41
C GLU A 21 8.29 -1.84 0.10
N PRO A 22 9.44 -1.92 0.80
CA PRO A 22 10.33 -3.09 0.95
C PRO A 22 10.04 -3.96 2.18
N TRP A 23 8.91 -3.76 2.86
CA TRP A 23 8.58 -4.50 4.09
C TRP A 23 8.14 -5.95 3.83
N GLY A 24 7.97 -6.36 2.56
CA GLY A 24 7.49 -7.70 2.19
C GLY A 24 6.10 -8.03 2.74
N HIS A 25 5.28 -7.02 3.04
CA HIS A 25 3.95 -7.22 3.62
C HIS A 25 2.94 -7.54 2.52
N GLN A 26 2.10 -8.56 2.74
CA GLN A 26 1.05 -8.96 1.81
C GLN A 26 -0.32 -8.70 2.42
N VAL A 27 -1.16 -7.97 1.69
CA VAL A 27 -2.57 -7.76 2.03
C VAL A 27 -3.41 -8.51 1.01
N LEU A 28 -4.21 -9.46 1.47
CA LEU A 28 -5.22 -10.12 0.64
C LEU A 28 -6.51 -9.30 0.68
N LEU A 29 -7.00 -8.85 -0.48
CA LEU A 29 -8.28 -8.17 -0.62
C LEU A 29 -9.28 -9.14 -1.23
N GLU A 30 -10.24 -9.57 -0.42
CA GLU A 30 -11.38 -10.36 -0.88
C GLU A 30 -12.36 -9.47 -1.66
N ARG A 31 -13.36 -10.10 -2.31
CA ARG A 31 -14.39 -9.35 -3.02
C ARG A 31 -15.13 -8.39 -2.08
N GLY A 32 -15.11 -7.11 -2.42
CA GLY A 32 -15.72 -6.03 -1.65
C GLY A 32 -14.77 -5.36 -0.67
N ASP A 33 -13.56 -5.89 -0.48
CA ASP A 33 -12.55 -5.25 0.35
C ASP A 33 -11.93 -4.04 -0.35
N SER A 34 -11.47 -3.10 0.48
CA SER A 34 -10.78 -1.89 0.07
C SER A 34 -9.54 -1.67 0.91
N LEU A 35 -8.52 -1.08 0.29
CA LEU A 35 -7.27 -0.66 0.88
C LEU A 35 -7.11 0.84 0.67
N SER A 36 -6.81 1.56 1.75
CA SER A 36 -6.35 2.94 1.71
C SER A 36 -4.93 2.99 2.26
N LEU A 37 -4.00 3.52 1.48
CA LEU A 37 -2.58 3.56 1.79
C LEU A 37 -2.07 4.99 1.73
N ARG A 38 -1.24 5.36 2.71
CA ARG A 38 -0.56 6.65 2.80
C ARG A 38 0.93 6.45 3.01
N LEU A 39 1.73 7.07 2.15
CA LEU A 39 3.17 7.20 2.30
C LEU A 39 3.51 8.65 2.59
N ASP A 40 4.17 8.93 3.71
CA ASP A 40 4.65 10.26 4.06
C ASP A 40 6.17 10.31 4.00
N SER A 41 6.72 11.35 3.37
CA SER A 41 8.17 11.60 3.33
C SER A 41 8.51 13.05 3.65
N GLU A 42 9.61 13.27 4.38
CA GLU A 42 10.09 14.60 4.76
C GLU A 42 11.02 15.22 3.72
N THR A 43 11.81 14.39 3.01
CA THR A 43 12.82 14.83 2.05
C THR A 43 12.26 14.82 0.64
N GLU A 44 12.16 13.66 -0.01
CA GLU A 44 11.59 13.51 -1.37
C GLU A 44 11.04 12.10 -1.68
N GLY A 45 10.85 11.25 -0.68
CA GLY A 45 10.50 9.84 -0.89
C GLY A 45 9.36 9.64 -1.89
N GLU A 46 9.67 8.88 -2.93
CA GLU A 46 8.75 8.55 -4.02
C GLU A 46 7.98 7.26 -3.70
N ALA A 47 6.93 7.00 -4.47
CA ALA A 47 6.23 5.73 -4.44
C ALA A 47 6.00 5.27 -5.88
N ASP A 48 6.24 3.99 -6.14
CA ASP A 48 5.88 3.36 -7.40
C ASP A 48 4.79 2.31 -7.20
N VAL A 49 3.89 2.22 -8.16
CA VAL A 49 2.80 1.25 -8.13
C VAL A 49 2.85 0.42 -9.41
N LEU A 50 3.01 -0.89 -9.23
CA LEU A 50 3.00 -1.88 -10.31
C LEU A 50 1.70 -2.68 -10.27
N PHE A 51 1.01 -2.78 -11.40
CA PHE A 51 -0.16 -3.62 -11.57
C PHE A 51 0.21 -4.87 -12.38
N ALA A 52 -0.18 -6.03 -11.89
CA ALA A 52 -0.10 -7.30 -12.61
C ALA A 52 -1.44 -8.05 -12.47
N GLU A 53 -1.64 -9.09 -13.28
CA GLU A 53 -2.88 -9.87 -13.20
C GLU A 53 -3.05 -10.48 -11.80
N GLY A 54 -4.13 -10.11 -11.10
CA GLY A 54 -4.43 -10.57 -9.75
C GLY A 54 -3.57 -10.00 -8.62
N SER A 55 -2.66 -9.06 -8.91
CA SER A 55 -1.81 -8.47 -7.88
C SER A 55 -1.41 -7.02 -8.14
N LEU A 56 -1.08 -6.34 -7.04
CA LEU A 56 -0.59 -4.98 -7.02
C LEU A 56 0.66 -4.95 -6.16
N THR A 57 1.69 -4.21 -6.56
CA THR A 57 2.83 -3.91 -5.69
C THR A 57 2.97 -2.42 -5.50
N VAL A 58 3.08 -1.96 -4.25
CA VAL A 58 3.38 -0.58 -3.88
C VAL A 58 4.79 -0.55 -3.31
N PHE A 59 5.71 0.11 -4.00
CA PHE A 59 7.08 0.33 -3.55
C PHE A 59 7.18 1.69 -2.86
N ALA A 60 7.64 1.67 -1.61
CA ALA A 60 8.03 2.86 -0.88
C ALA A 60 9.55 3.05 -0.94
N TRP A 61 10.01 4.21 -1.39
CA TRP A 61 11.44 4.52 -1.42
C TRP A 61 11.94 5.08 -0.08
N SER A 62 13.27 5.17 0.07
CA SER A 62 13.96 5.60 1.29
C SER A 62 13.32 6.85 1.92
N GLY A 63 13.10 6.81 3.23
CA GLY A 63 12.50 7.88 4.01
C GLY A 63 10.97 7.94 3.96
N CYS A 64 10.28 7.06 3.24
CA CYS A 64 8.82 6.95 3.27
C CYS A 64 8.34 6.17 4.49
N ARG A 65 7.45 6.77 5.29
CA ARG A 65 6.67 6.10 6.34
C ARG A 65 5.35 5.60 5.76
N LEU A 66 5.02 4.33 5.95
CA LEU A 66 3.80 3.72 5.42
C LEU A 66 2.74 3.55 6.51
N ARG A 67 1.51 3.97 6.19
CA ARG A 67 0.30 3.66 6.95
C ARG A 67 -0.77 3.13 6.01
N PHE A 68 -1.51 2.10 6.42
CA PHE A 68 -2.64 1.63 5.62
C PHE A 68 -3.79 1.11 6.47
N GLU A 69 -4.96 1.11 5.83
CA GLU A 69 -6.24 0.67 6.37
C GLU A 69 -6.86 -0.32 5.40
N VAL A 70 -7.48 -1.37 5.93
CA VAL A 70 -8.33 -2.30 5.17
C VAL A 70 -9.76 -2.09 5.64
N ASN A 71 -10.67 -1.76 4.72
CA ASN A 71 -12.06 -1.45 5.02
C ASN A 71 -12.23 -0.37 6.10
N GLY A 72 -11.35 0.65 6.08
CA GLY A 72 -11.31 1.73 7.06
C GLY A 72 -10.78 1.32 8.45
N VAL A 73 -10.28 0.09 8.61
CA VAL A 73 -9.65 -0.38 9.84
C VAL A 73 -8.14 -0.26 9.71
N PRO A 74 -7.47 0.57 10.54
CA PRO A 74 -6.00 0.67 10.56
C PRO A 74 -5.35 -0.68 10.82
N GLN A 75 -4.32 -1.00 10.04
CA GLN A 75 -3.60 -2.27 10.14
C GLN A 75 -2.21 -2.08 10.73
N VAL A 76 -1.31 -1.42 9.99
CA VAL A 76 0.09 -1.25 10.36
C VAL A 76 0.56 0.17 10.07
N ASP A 77 1.47 0.64 10.92
CA ASP A 77 2.22 1.89 10.77
C ASP A 77 3.71 1.53 10.75
N TYR A 78 4.26 1.43 9.55
CA TYR A 78 5.67 1.11 9.36
C TYR A 78 6.51 2.37 9.54
N PRO A 79 7.65 2.29 10.26
CA PRO A 79 8.57 3.42 10.35
C PRO A 79 9.12 3.77 8.96
N PRO A 80 9.77 4.95 8.81
CA PRO A 80 10.40 5.34 7.57
C PRO A 80 11.28 4.22 7.00
N CYS A 81 11.14 3.96 5.69
CA CYS A 81 12.02 3.06 4.97
C CYS A 81 13.49 3.50 5.18
N PRO A 82 14.38 2.57 5.53
CA PRO A 82 15.80 2.86 5.71
C PRO A 82 16.47 3.35 4.42
#